data_AF-A0A430KTT1-F1
#
_entry.id   AF-A0A430KTT1-F1
#
_cell.length_a   1.000
_cell.length_b   1.000
_cell.length_c   1.000
_cell.angle_alpha   90.00
_cell.angle_beta   90.00
_cell.angle_gamma   90.00
#
_symmetry.space_group_name_H-M   'P 1'
#
loop_
_entity.id
_entity.type
_entity.pdbx_description
1 polymer ?
#
loop_
_entity_poly.entity_id
_entity_poly.type
_entity_poly.pdbx_seq_one_letter_code
_entity_poly.pdbx_strand_id
1 'polypeptide(L)'
;MNDLQQHFNHQLESCPDTIKRWVIGLSGGLDSVVLLHLAARAIPAEQLLVVTVDHQLQAQSSQWTDFCRQLAVSLHLPFYHEQVVVPEGASVERAARDARYRVFEKILQPDDCLLLAHHLNDQAETMLFRLLRGAGVRGLAGIPPRRTFGKASLFRPLLDIARPQLQQWAQAEQLAWVEDPSNRDLSFDRNYLRHKVIPVLEARWPRFARRWASTARFMRESEQLHQDLAIIDSESVALGDGLDCSALAQLSPARQNNLLRFWCRAADVVLSERQLLAIKQLIGAADDRQPVVQLGHLQLRRYQGVLLLQTDDTELEWGDRPLIASLELPQGRLVVSESAVRGLKSLAGVTLRNRRDGDRCRPLGRGGSCSLKKLFQESGIPAWQRRSWPVCVVGDEIVALPGICVCENWQSEKKGSGFALKWQPTALSVKGDSDTL
;
A
#
# COMPACT_ATOMS: atom_id res chain seq x y z
N MET A 1 6.75 29.53 27.29
CA MET A 1 5.98 28.32 27.64
C MET A 1 4.78 28.11 26.72
N ASN A 2 4.04 29.16 26.32
CA ASN A 2 2.93 29.05 25.35
C ASN A 2 3.32 28.59 23.93
N ASP A 3 4.58 28.68 23.55
CA ASP A 3 5.05 28.43 22.18
C ASP A 3 4.77 26.99 21.69
N LEU A 4 4.96 25.96 22.54
CA LEU A 4 4.73 24.56 22.13
C LEU A 4 3.24 24.23 21.98
N GLN A 5 2.40 24.72 22.89
CA GLN A 5 0.94 24.53 22.79
C GLN A 5 0.38 25.30 21.59
N GLN A 6 0.85 26.53 21.35
CA GLN A 6 0.45 27.32 20.18
C GLN A 6 0.86 26.63 18.88
N HIS A 7 2.08 26.12 18.80
CA HIS A 7 2.53 25.31 17.65
C HIS A 7 1.63 24.10 17.44
N PHE A 8 1.32 23.34 18.51
CA PHE A 8 0.45 22.18 18.40
C PHE A 8 -0.96 22.55 17.92
N ASN A 9 -1.56 23.60 18.47
CA ASN A 9 -2.88 24.09 18.04
C ASN A 9 -2.87 24.50 16.55
N HIS A 10 -1.83 25.21 16.12
CA HIS A 10 -1.68 25.59 14.71
C HIS A 10 -1.51 24.38 13.78
N GLN A 11 -0.81 23.34 14.24
CA GLN A 11 -0.71 22.08 13.51
C GLN A 11 -2.06 21.38 13.38
N LEU A 12 -2.92 21.44 14.40
CA LEU A 12 -4.28 20.90 14.35
C LEU A 12 -5.18 21.66 13.37
N GLU A 13 -5.07 22.98 13.28
CA GLU A 13 -5.83 23.80 12.30
C GLU A 13 -5.56 23.39 10.84
N SER A 14 -4.41 22.79 10.55
CA SER A 14 -4.07 22.27 9.22
C SER A 14 -4.70 20.90 8.91
N CYS A 15 -5.42 20.30 9.86
CA CYS A 15 -6.04 19.00 9.71
C CYS A 15 -7.44 19.12 9.10
N PRO A 16 -7.89 18.14 8.30
CA PRO A 16 -9.23 18.17 7.73
C PRO A 16 -10.31 18.13 8.81
N ASP A 17 -11.36 18.92 8.63
CA ASP A 17 -12.55 18.94 9.50
C ASP A 17 -13.31 17.60 9.49
N THR A 18 -12.98 16.71 8.56
CA THR A 18 -13.57 15.36 8.49
C THR A 18 -13.11 14.45 9.63
N ILE A 19 -12.04 14.79 10.36
CA ILE A 19 -11.54 13.96 11.45
C ILE A 19 -12.52 13.99 12.63
N LYS A 20 -13.07 12.82 12.97
CA LYS A 20 -14.07 12.68 14.04
C LYS A 20 -13.46 12.24 15.37
N ARG A 21 -12.32 11.54 15.32
CA ARG A 21 -11.65 10.98 16.49
C ARG A 21 -10.14 10.92 16.29
N TRP A 22 -9.44 11.23 17.37
CA TRP A 22 -7.99 11.31 17.45
C TRP A 22 -7.48 10.19 18.35
N VAL A 23 -6.65 9.33 17.78
CA VAL A 23 -6.07 8.19 18.47
C VAL A 23 -4.61 8.51 18.79
N ILE A 24 -4.19 8.44 20.05
CA ILE A 24 -2.84 8.82 20.47
C ILE A 24 -2.06 7.55 20.83
N GLY A 25 -0.95 7.31 20.13
CA GLY A 25 -0.01 6.26 20.51
C GLY A 25 0.84 6.69 21.71
N LEU A 26 0.57 6.11 22.88
CA LEU A 26 1.27 6.39 24.14
C LEU A 26 2.22 5.24 24.50
N SER A 27 3.52 5.51 24.51
CA SER A 27 4.55 4.54 24.96
C SER A 27 5.04 4.78 26.38
N GLY A 28 4.60 5.86 27.03
CA GLY A 28 5.03 6.27 28.37
C GLY A 28 6.34 7.06 28.40
N GLY A 29 7.07 7.13 27.28
CA GLY A 29 8.27 7.96 27.15
C GLY A 29 7.94 9.44 27.00
N LEU A 30 8.93 10.30 27.31
CA LEU A 30 8.85 11.77 27.29
C LEU A 30 8.01 12.32 26.12
N ASP A 31 8.37 11.95 24.88
CA ASP A 31 7.77 12.56 23.69
C ASP A 31 6.27 12.23 23.59
N SER A 32 5.90 10.98 23.87
CA SER A 32 4.51 10.52 23.85
C SER A 32 3.66 11.11 24.99
N VAL A 33 4.26 11.33 26.16
CA VAL A 33 3.61 12.00 27.30
C VAL A 33 3.34 13.46 26.95
N VAL A 34 4.33 14.17 26.40
CA VAL A 34 4.16 15.57 25.96
C VAL A 34 3.05 15.68 24.90
N LEU A 35 3.05 14.80 23.89
CA LEU A 35 2.00 14.77 22.88
C LEU A 35 0.62 14.58 23.50
N LEU A 36 0.47 13.66 24.46
CA LEU A 36 -0.79 13.40 25.14
C LEU A 36 -1.31 14.64 25.87
N HIS A 37 -0.46 15.32 26.65
CA HIS A 37 -0.88 16.52 27.37
C HIS A 37 -1.24 17.69 26.43
N LEU A 38 -0.48 17.88 25.34
CA LEU A 38 -0.80 18.89 24.34
C LEU A 38 -2.17 18.62 23.68
N ALA A 39 -2.43 17.36 23.34
CA ALA A 39 -3.70 16.92 22.76
C ALA A 39 -4.87 17.06 23.74
N ALA A 40 -4.70 16.64 25.00
CA ALA A 40 -5.72 16.75 26.04
C ALA A 40 -6.15 18.20 26.32
N ARG A 41 -5.26 19.18 26.07
CA ARG A 41 -5.57 20.62 26.21
C ARG A 41 -6.28 21.23 24.99
N ALA A 42 -6.16 20.62 23.82
CA ALA A 42 -6.61 21.20 22.56
C ALA A 42 -7.81 20.48 21.93
N ILE A 43 -8.00 19.20 22.24
CA ILE A 43 -9.03 18.34 21.65
C ILE A 43 -10.01 17.91 22.75
N PRO A 44 -11.34 17.95 22.51
CA PRO A 44 -12.31 17.45 23.47
C PRO A 44 -12.07 15.98 23.85
N ALA A 45 -12.25 15.65 25.13
CA ALA A 45 -11.95 14.32 25.67
C ALA A 45 -12.75 13.19 24.97
N GLU A 46 -13.99 13.47 24.55
CA GLU A 46 -14.85 12.55 23.82
C GLU A 46 -14.34 12.21 22.41
N GLN A 47 -13.44 13.02 21.86
CA GLN A 47 -12.80 12.78 20.57
C GLN A 47 -11.41 12.12 20.72
N LEU A 48 -10.92 11.90 21.93
CA LEU A 48 -9.60 11.34 22.20
C LEU A 48 -9.68 9.86 22.58
N LEU A 49 -8.76 9.05 22.04
CA LEU A 49 -8.52 7.68 22.50
C LEU A 49 -7.01 7.48 22.70
N VAL A 50 -6.61 7.12 23.92
CA VAL A 50 -5.22 6.80 24.24
C VAL A 50 -4.97 5.31 24.00
N VAL A 51 -3.89 4.98 23.31
CA VAL A 51 -3.55 3.60 22.94
C VAL A 51 -2.13 3.27 23.34
N THR A 52 -1.96 2.22 24.14
CA THR A 52 -0.65 1.65 24.49
C THR A 52 -0.54 0.24 23.95
N VAL A 53 0.59 -0.04 23.28
CA VAL A 53 0.93 -1.38 22.78
C VAL A 53 2.08 -1.92 23.61
N ASP A 54 1.82 -3.01 24.34
CA ASP A 54 2.82 -3.69 25.15
C ASP A 54 3.49 -4.79 24.33
N HIS A 55 4.79 -4.61 24.04
CA HIS A 55 5.60 -5.54 23.25
C HIS A 55 6.21 -6.69 24.07
N GLN A 56 6.09 -6.66 25.40
CA GLN A 56 6.64 -7.66 26.32
C GLN A 56 8.15 -7.90 26.21
N LEU A 57 8.90 -6.95 25.61
CA LEU A 57 10.35 -7.06 25.41
C LEU A 57 11.16 -6.83 26.69
N GLN A 58 10.55 -6.23 27.70
CA GLN A 58 11.20 -5.86 28.97
C GLN A 58 10.36 -6.40 30.13
N ALA A 59 11.02 -6.85 31.19
CA ALA A 59 10.35 -7.37 32.38
C ALA A 59 9.44 -6.31 33.06
N GLN A 60 9.78 -5.02 32.91
CA GLN A 60 9.04 -3.89 33.47
C GLN A 60 7.92 -3.35 32.55
N SER A 61 7.68 -3.98 31.40
CA SER A 61 6.68 -3.54 30.41
C SER A 61 5.27 -3.38 30.99
N SER A 62 4.88 -4.25 31.93
CA SER A 62 3.61 -4.16 32.66
C SER A 62 3.52 -2.87 33.49
N GLN A 63 4.58 -2.50 34.20
CA GLN A 63 4.63 -1.26 34.99
C GLN A 63 4.51 -0.02 34.11
N TRP A 64 5.11 -0.05 32.92
CA TRP A 64 5.02 1.06 31.95
C TRP A 64 3.62 1.19 31.36
N THR A 65 2.94 0.06 31.14
CA THR A 65 1.53 0.04 30.73
C THR A 65 0.62 0.60 31.82
N ASP A 66 0.85 0.22 33.08
CA ASP A 66 0.07 0.75 34.20
C ASP A 66 0.30 2.25 34.41
N PHE A 67 1.54 2.74 34.24
CA PHE A 67 1.83 4.17 34.19
C PHE A 67 1.01 4.88 33.09
N CYS A 68 1.00 4.34 31.87
CA CYS A 68 0.24 4.89 30.75
C CYS A 68 -1.28 4.93 31.04
N ARG A 69 -1.81 3.85 31.66
CA ARG A 69 -3.22 3.77 32.06
C ARG A 69 -3.55 4.84 33.11
N GLN A 70 -2.74 4.95 34.17
CA GLN A 70 -2.94 5.94 35.23
C GLN A 70 -2.90 7.37 34.67
N LEU A 71 -1.97 7.63 33.75
CA LEU A 71 -1.87 8.93 33.09
C LEU A 71 -3.15 9.26 32.30
N ALA A 72 -3.64 8.35 31.47
CA ALA A 72 -4.89 8.55 30.72
C ALA A 72 -6.10 8.77 31.65
N VAL A 73 -6.20 8.01 32.74
CA VAL A 73 -7.27 8.17 33.75
C VAL A 73 -7.20 9.53 34.43
N SER A 74 -5.99 10.01 34.77
CA SER A 74 -5.80 11.31 35.40
C SER A 74 -6.23 12.49 34.52
N LEU A 75 -6.22 12.29 33.20
CA LEU A 75 -6.68 13.26 32.20
C LEU A 75 -8.14 13.03 31.76
N HIS A 76 -8.84 12.07 32.38
CA HIS A 76 -10.21 11.69 32.04
C HIS A 76 -10.39 11.22 30.58
N LEU A 77 -9.40 10.52 30.04
CA LEU A 77 -9.39 10.05 28.65
C LEU A 77 -9.65 8.54 28.55
N PRO A 78 -10.39 8.09 27.51
CA PRO A 78 -10.49 6.68 27.17
C PRO A 78 -9.12 6.04 26.92
N PHE A 79 -8.91 4.83 27.43
CA PHE A 79 -7.65 4.09 27.32
C PHE A 79 -7.86 2.70 26.73
N TYR A 80 -7.07 2.36 25.71
CA TYR A 80 -7.00 1.05 25.09
C TYR A 80 -5.59 0.48 25.23
N HIS A 81 -5.51 -0.80 25.58
CA HIS A 81 -4.26 -1.52 25.71
C HIS A 81 -4.34 -2.87 25.01
N GLU A 82 -3.30 -3.22 24.26
CA GLU A 82 -3.14 -4.53 23.63
C GLU A 82 -1.71 -5.03 23.78
N GLN A 83 -1.59 -6.28 24.19
CA GLN A 83 -0.32 -6.98 24.28
C GLN A 83 -0.03 -7.68 22.96
N VAL A 84 1.22 -7.62 22.51
CA VAL A 84 1.68 -8.26 21.29
C VAL A 84 2.95 -9.05 21.52
N VAL A 85 3.05 -10.21 20.87
CA VAL A 85 4.26 -11.02 20.86
C VAL A 85 5.15 -10.56 19.72
N VAL A 86 6.39 -10.19 20.02
CA VAL A 86 7.39 -9.82 19.03
C VAL A 86 8.38 -10.97 18.87
N PRO A 87 8.56 -11.53 17.66
CA PRO A 87 9.56 -12.57 17.42
C PRO A 87 10.98 -12.10 17.75
N GLU A 88 11.77 -12.98 18.37
CA GLU A 88 13.20 -12.74 18.62
C GLU A 88 14.02 -12.80 17.32
N GLY A 89 15.13 -12.03 17.26
CA GLY A 89 16.10 -12.08 16.17
C GLY A 89 16.65 -10.72 15.75
N ALA A 90 17.50 -10.69 14.72
CA ALA A 90 18.24 -9.48 14.29
C ALA A 90 17.37 -8.28 13.84
N SER A 91 16.03 -8.41 13.82
CA SER A 91 15.11 -7.35 13.39
C SER A 91 14.03 -7.01 14.41
N VAL A 92 14.26 -7.25 15.71
CA VAL A 92 13.28 -6.96 16.79
C VAL A 92 12.68 -5.56 16.68
N GLU A 93 13.48 -4.50 16.43
CA GLU A 93 12.95 -3.12 16.27
C GLU A 93 11.91 -3.01 15.15
N ARG A 94 12.15 -3.69 14.02
CA ARG A 94 11.22 -3.70 12.88
C ARG A 94 9.98 -4.52 13.23
N ALA A 95 10.16 -5.71 13.81
CA ALA A 95 9.07 -6.58 14.20
C ALA A 95 8.14 -5.93 15.23
N ALA A 96 8.71 -5.26 16.25
CA ALA A 96 7.94 -4.49 17.23
C ALA A 96 7.18 -3.33 16.57
N ARG A 97 7.85 -2.59 15.67
CA ARG A 97 7.19 -1.51 14.91
C ARG A 97 6.01 -2.01 14.08
N ASP A 98 6.19 -3.13 13.38
CA ASP A 98 5.16 -3.73 12.53
C ASP A 98 3.99 -4.25 13.38
N ALA A 99 4.27 -4.93 14.50
CA ALA A 99 3.26 -5.37 15.46
C ALA A 99 2.44 -4.20 16.02
N ARG A 100 3.10 -3.10 16.40
CA ARG A 100 2.44 -1.88 16.86
C ARG A 100 1.51 -1.29 15.81
N TYR A 101 1.95 -1.25 14.55
CA TYR A 101 1.13 -0.69 13.46
C TYR A 101 -0.09 -1.57 13.16
N ARG A 102 0.02 -2.90 13.26
CA ARG A 102 -1.14 -3.79 13.14
C ARG A 102 -2.19 -3.54 14.23
N VAL A 103 -1.78 -3.30 15.47
CA VAL A 103 -2.73 -2.94 16.54
C VAL A 103 -3.44 -1.64 16.21
N PHE A 104 -2.71 -0.62 15.75
CA PHE A 104 -3.34 0.64 15.32
C PHE A 104 -4.31 0.43 14.15
N GLU A 105 -3.95 -0.33 13.12
CA GLU A 105 -4.84 -0.61 11.98
C GLU A 105 -6.11 -1.35 12.39
N LYS A 106 -6.03 -2.24 13.39
CA LYS A 106 -7.17 -2.98 13.93
C LYS A 106 -8.20 -2.09 14.63
N ILE A 107 -7.75 -1.04 15.33
CA ILE A 107 -8.62 -0.18 16.15
C ILE A 107 -9.14 1.05 15.39
N LEU A 108 -8.41 1.50 14.38
CA LEU A 108 -8.73 2.69 13.61
C LEU A 108 -9.93 2.46 12.69
N GLN A 109 -10.78 3.46 12.62
CA GLN A 109 -11.96 3.54 11.76
C GLN A 109 -11.75 4.58 10.66
N PRO A 110 -12.59 4.59 9.60
CA PRO A 110 -12.66 5.72 8.69
C PRO A 110 -12.81 7.05 9.45
N ASP A 111 -12.20 8.11 8.94
CA ASP A 111 -12.18 9.46 9.55
C ASP A 111 -11.44 9.58 10.91
N ASP A 112 -10.71 8.55 11.34
CA ASP A 112 -9.79 8.68 12.48
C ASP A 112 -8.46 9.34 12.08
N CYS A 113 -7.79 9.94 13.07
CA CYS A 113 -6.40 10.38 12.95
C CYS A 113 -5.51 9.83 14.07
N LEU A 114 -4.51 9.02 13.70
CA LEU A 114 -3.49 8.52 14.61
C LEU A 114 -2.38 9.57 14.82
N LEU A 115 -2.23 10.04 16.06
CA LEU A 115 -1.16 10.93 16.49
C LEU A 115 0.04 10.14 17.03
N LEU A 116 1.24 10.44 16.51
CA LEU A 116 2.50 9.90 17.00
C LEU A 116 3.52 11.00 17.29
N ALA A 117 4.24 10.86 18.41
CA ALA A 117 5.14 11.88 18.94
C ALA A 117 6.54 11.93 18.27
N HIS A 118 6.61 11.72 16.96
CA HIS A 118 7.88 11.88 16.27
C HIS A 118 8.29 13.36 16.25
N HIS A 119 9.56 13.62 16.46
CA HIS A 119 10.12 14.96 16.58
C HIS A 119 11.31 15.19 15.63
N LEU A 120 11.88 16.39 15.63
CA LEU A 120 12.94 16.80 14.71
C LEU A 120 14.18 15.89 14.76
N ASN A 121 14.55 15.40 15.94
CA ASN A 121 15.70 14.50 16.09
C ASN A 121 15.43 13.12 15.46
N ASP A 122 14.19 12.61 15.45
CA ASP A 122 13.83 11.35 14.78
C ASP A 122 13.95 11.49 13.27
N GLN A 123 13.66 12.70 12.76
CA GLN A 123 13.84 13.00 11.35
C GLN A 123 15.31 12.92 10.96
N ALA A 124 16.19 13.54 11.76
CA ALA A 124 17.63 13.48 11.52
C ALA A 124 18.18 12.05 11.61
N GLU A 125 17.77 11.29 12.64
CA GLU A 125 18.12 9.86 12.80
C GLU A 125 17.67 9.03 11.60
N THR A 126 16.40 9.19 11.18
CA THR A 126 15.82 8.44 10.06
C THR A 126 16.52 8.78 8.76
N MET A 127 16.83 10.05 8.52
CA MET A 127 17.56 10.47 7.32
C MET A 127 18.97 9.88 7.28
N LEU A 128 19.74 10.00 8.36
CA LEU A 128 21.10 9.47 8.41
C LEU A 128 21.12 7.96 8.23
N PHE A 129 20.24 7.26 8.94
CA PHE A 129 20.12 5.81 8.84
C PHE A 129 19.77 5.34 7.43
N ARG A 130 18.86 6.04 6.75
CA ARG A 130 18.50 5.74 5.35
C ARG A 130 19.62 6.09 4.38
N LEU A 131 20.32 7.20 4.60
CA LEU A 131 21.48 7.60 3.81
C LEU A 131 22.59 6.54 3.86
N LEU A 132 22.92 6.05 5.05
CA LEU A 132 23.92 4.99 5.25
C LEU A 132 23.52 3.67 4.55
N ARG A 133 22.23 3.47 4.28
CA ARG A 133 21.70 2.30 3.55
C ARG A 133 21.52 2.54 2.05
N GLY A 134 22.02 3.66 1.51
CA GLY A 134 21.96 3.98 0.08
C GLY A 134 20.57 4.39 -0.40
N ALA A 135 19.76 5.04 0.44
CA ALA A 135 18.44 5.48 0.05
C ALA A 135 18.46 6.60 -1.02
N GLY A 136 17.57 6.49 -2.01
CA GLY A 136 17.30 7.56 -2.98
C GLY A 136 16.34 8.63 -2.46
N VAL A 137 15.85 9.49 -3.36
CA VAL A 137 14.99 10.67 -3.07
C VAL A 137 13.84 10.32 -2.11
N ARG A 138 13.01 9.32 -2.44
CA ARG A 138 11.91 8.86 -1.57
C ARG A 138 12.36 8.50 -0.16
N GLY A 139 13.49 7.81 -0.01
CA GLY A 139 13.97 7.41 1.30
C GLY A 139 14.50 8.61 2.09
N LEU A 140 15.20 9.53 1.43
CA LEU A 140 15.70 10.78 2.04
C LEU A 140 14.61 11.81 2.30
N ALA A 141 13.41 11.63 1.74
CA ALA A 141 12.20 12.37 2.08
C ALA A 141 11.77 12.24 3.56
N GLY A 142 12.42 11.32 4.30
CA GLY A 142 12.34 11.21 5.75
C GLY A 142 11.01 10.64 6.24
N ILE A 143 10.65 11.03 7.46
CA ILE A 143 9.35 10.81 8.07
C ILE A 143 8.40 11.90 7.53
N PRO A 144 7.26 11.54 6.93
CA PRO A 144 6.27 12.53 6.50
C PRO A 144 5.46 13.04 7.69
N PRO A 145 5.06 14.33 7.72
CA PRO A 145 4.23 14.88 8.79
C PRO A 145 2.85 14.24 8.84
N ARG A 146 2.24 14.01 7.66
CA ARG A 146 0.96 13.31 7.48
C ARG A 146 1.09 12.22 6.42
N ARG A 147 0.35 11.12 6.57
CA ARG A 147 0.17 10.09 5.53
C ARG A 147 -1.12 9.31 5.77
N THR A 148 -1.63 8.64 4.74
CA THR A 148 -2.66 7.60 4.87
C THR A 148 -2.12 6.42 5.68
N PHE A 149 -2.99 5.80 6.47
CA PHE A 149 -2.67 4.67 7.33
C PHE A 149 -3.88 3.75 7.49
N GLY A 150 -3.91 2.67 6.70
CA GLY A 150 -5.09 1.82 6.58
C GLY A 150 -6.29 2.64 6.10
N LYS A 151 -7.38 2.60 6.88
CA LYS A 151 -8.62 3.35 6.61
C LYS A 151 -8.63 4.77 7.21
N ALA A 152 -7.53 5.17 7.86
CA ALA A 152 -7.42 6.39 8.64
C ALA A 152 -6.21 7.23 8.19
N SER A 153 -6.00 8.37 8.86
CA SER A 153 -4.80 9.18 8.68
C SER A 153 -3.81 9.00 9.83
N LEU A 154 -2.52 9.26 9.59
CA LEU A 154 -1.49 9.33 10.63
C LEU A 154 -0.83 10.69 10.57
N PHE A 155 -0.79 11.39 11.71
CA PHE A 155 -0.21 12.72 11.88
C PHE A 155 0.88 12.79 12.97
N ARG A 156 1.88 13.63 12.74
CA ARG A 156 3.05 13.84 13.62
C ARG A 156 3.24 15.35 13.88
N PRO A 157 2.46 15.94 14.77
CA PRO A 157 2.44 17.40 14.97
C PRO A 157 3.76 17.96 15.54
N LEU A 158 4.56 17.11 16.18
CA LEU A 158 5.82 17.51 16.82
C LEU A 158 7.04 17.40 15.91
N LEU A 159 6.87 17.04 14.62
CA LEU A 159 7.99 16.65 13.75
C LEU A 159 9.03 17.75 13.52
N ASP A 160 8.65 19.01 13.64
CA ASP A 160 9.55 20.17 13.50
C ASP A 160 10.09 20.70 14.86
N ILE A 161 9.67 20.08 15.97
CA ILE A 161 10.09 20.46 17.33
C ILE A 161 11.34 19.68 17.73
N ALA A 162 12.33 20.37 18.30
CA ALA A 162 13.54 19.72 18.80
C ALA A 162 13.27 19.03 20.15
N ARG A 163 13.88 17.86 20.37
CA ARG A 163 13.71 17.10 21.62
C ARG A 163 14.00 17.92 22.91
N PRO A 164 15.01 18.81 22.96
CA PRO A 164 15.21 19.67 24.14
C PRO A 164 14.02 20.58 24.46
N GLN A 165 13.25 21.02 23.45
CA GLN A 165 12.04 21.82 23.68
C GLN A 165 10.93 20.99 24.33
N LEU A 166 10.79 19.72 23.93
CA LEU A 166 9.85 18.79 24.58
C LEU A 166 10.25 18.53 26.04
N GLN A 167 11.53 18.31 26.30
CA GLN A 167 12.05 18.13 27.65
C GLN A 167 11.82 19.35 28.54
N GLN A 168 12.13 20.55 28.04
CA GLN A 168 11.90 21.79 28.77
C GLN A 168 10.42 21.99 29.10
N TRP A 169 9.53 21.68 28.17
CA TRP A 169 8.09 21.80 28.38
C TRP A 169 7.60 20.78 29.41
N ALA A 170 8.01 19.51 29.31
CA ALA A 170 7.64 18.48 30.29
C ALA A 170 8.11 18.82 31.70
N GLN A 171 9.32 19.38 31.85
CA GLN A 171 9.84 19.83 33.14
C GLN A 171 9.06 21.02 33.70
N ALA A 172 8.72 22.00 32.85
CA ALA A 172 7.93 23.16 33.26
C ALA A 172 6.52 22.78 33.73
N GLU A 173 5.92 21.78 33.08
CA GLU A 173 4.61 21.22 33.41
C GLU A 173 4.68 20.12 34.49
N GLN A 174 5.88 19.84 35.03
CA GLN A 174 6.13 18.84 36.07
C GLN A 174 5.62 17.43 35.72
N LEU A 175 5.73 17.05 34.44
CA LEU A 175 5.26 15.76 33.96
C LEU A 175 6.21 14.64 34.37
N ALA A 176 5.64 13.50 34.75
CA ALA A 176 6.38 12.26 34.89
C ALA A 176 6.41 11.50 33.55
N TRP A 177 7.48 10.74 33.31
CA TRP A 177 7.57 9.82 32.17
C TRP A 177 8.47 8.64 32.51
N VAL A 178 8.37 7.59 31.70
CA VAL A 178 9.18 6.37 31.80
C VAL A 178 10.46 6.51 30.99
N GLU A 179 11.59 6.08 31.56
CA GLU A 179 12.83 5.84 30.82
C GLU A 179 13.02 4.34 30.55
N ASP A 180 12.90 3.94 29.28
CA ASP A 180 13.20 2.56 28.86
C ASP A 180 14.73 2.36 28.77
N PRO A 181 15.31 1.41 29.55
CA PRO A 181 16.75 1.13 29.57
C PRO A 181 17.32 0.69 28.22
N SER A 182 16.50 0.03 27.37
CA SER A 182 16.92 -0.45 26.06
C SER A 182 17.30 0.70 25.11
N ASN A 183 16.80 1.91 25.35
CA ASN A 183 17.20 3.11 24.61
C ASN A 183 18.70 3.44 24.76
N ARG A 184 19.40 2.84 25.74
CA ARG A 184 20.84 3.03 25.96
C ARG A 184 21.69 1.90 25.34
N ASP A 185 21.06 0.85 24.82
CA ASP A 185 21.76 -0.27 24.20
C ASP A 185 22.30 0.12 22.83
N LEU A 186 23.63 0.22 22.71
CA LEU A 186 24.33 0.63 21.50
C LEU A 186 24.47 -0.49 20.46
N SER A 187 24.02 -1.72 20.75
CA SER A 187 23.98 -2.80 19.76
C SER A 187 22.98 -2.52 18.63
N PHE A 188 21.97 -1.68 18.90
CA PHE A 188 21.02 -1.20 17.89
C PHE A 188 21.58 0.00 17.14
N ASP A 189 21.62 -0.09 15.80
CA ASP A 189 22.10 0.97 14.91
C ASP A 189 21.50 2.36 15.25
N ARG A 190 20.19 2.40 15.53
CA ARG A 190 19.48 3.65 15.85
C ARG A 190 20.00 4.30 17.13
N ASN A 191 20.15 3.51 18.19
CA ASN A 191 20.70 3.97 19.46
C ASN A 191 22.16 4.40 19.29
N TYR A 192 22.95 3.67 18.51
CA TYR A 192 24.32 4.07 18.17
C TYR A 192 24.35 5.45 17.49
N LEU A 193 23.52 5.67 16.46
CA LEU A 193 23.45 6.97 15.78
C LEU A 193 23.05 8.09 16.75
N ARG A 194 22.03 7.85 17.59
CA ARG A 194 21.53 8.81 18.58
C ARG A 194 22.57 9.20 19.63
N HIS A 195 23.35 8.24 20.14
CA HIS A 195 24.25 8.47 21.27
C HIS A 195 25.70 8.75 20.87
N LYS A 196 26.15 8.29 19.70
CA LYS A 196 27.56 8.41 19.28
C LYS A 196 27.78 9.36 18.11
N VAL A 197 26.83 9.43 17.15
CA VAL A 197 27.05 10.18 15.91
C VAL A 197 26.39 11.55 15.96
N ILE A 198 25.10 11.61 16.30
CA ILE A 198 24.33 12.86 16.35
C ILE A 198 24.93 13.90 17.30
N PRO A 199 25.42 13.55 18.51
CA PRO A 199 26.01 14.55 19.41
C PRO A 199 27.25 15.22 18.82
N VAL A 200 28.08 14.47 18.07
CA VAL A 200 29.26 15.01 17.37
C VAL A 200 28.83 15.96 16.26
N LEU A 201 27.80 15.60 15.50
CA LEU A 201 27.24 16.45 14.45
C LEU A 201 26.65 17.76 15.02
N GLU A 202 25.89 17.67 16.12
CA GLU A 202 25.29 18.85 16.76
C GLU A 202 26.37 19.77 17.33
N ALA A 203 27.42 19.22 17.95
CA ALA A 203 28.53 19.99 18.51
C ALA A 203 29.30 20.78 17.43
N ARG A 204 29.54 20.17 16.27
CA ARG A 204 30.27 20.81 15.17
C ARG A 204 29.38 21.74 14.33
N TRP A 205 28.13 21.34 14.09
CA TRP A 205 27.19 22.04 13.24
C TRP A 205 25.85 22.24 13.95
N PRO A 206 25.73 23.25 14.83
CA PRO A 206 24.49 23.54 15.53
C PRO A 206 23.31 23.67 14.57
N ARG A 207 22.14 23.15 14.98
CA ARG A 207 20.89 23.14 14.20
C ARG A 207 20.97 22.29 12.92
N PHE A 208 21.86 21.30 12.81
CA PHE A 208 21.92 20.44 11.63
C PHE A 208 20.60 19.69 11.40
N ALA A 209 19.92 19.27 12.49
CA ALA A 209 18.65 18.58 12.41
C ALA A 209 17.58 19.43 11.69
N ARG A 210 17.51 20.75 11.94
CA ARG A 210 16.61 21.67 11.22
C ARG A 210 16.97 21.77 9.74
N ARG A 211 18.26 21.88 9.41
CA ARG A 211 18.72 21.92 8.01
C ARG A 211 18.35 20.63 7.28
N TRP A 212 18.51 19.49 7.93
CA TRP A 212 18.14 18.18 7.38
C TRP A 212 16.63 18.01 7.25
N ALA A 213 15.81 18.53 8.17
CA ALA A 213 14.36 18.56 7.99
C ALA A 213 13.95 19.36 6.74
N SER A 214 14.62 20.48 6.46
CA SER A 214 14.46 21.20 5.19
C SER A 214 14.88 20.36 3.98
N THR A 215 16.01 19.66 4.06
CA THR A 215 16.41 18.70 3.01
C THR A 215 15.37 17.61 2.80
N ALA A 216 14.81 17.03 3.86
CA ALA A 216 13.73 16.05 3.77
C ALA A 216 12.49 16.63 3.07
N ARG A 217 12.17 17.90 3.34
CA ARG A 217 11.08 18.60 2.64
C ARG A 217 11.34 18.74 1.15
N PHE A 218 12.54 19.19 0.75
CA PHE A 218 12.92 19.27 -0.66
C PHE A 218 12.89 17.89 -1.35
N MET A 219 13.30 16.84 -0.64
CA MET A 219 13.22 15.47 -1.15
C MET A 219 11.78 14.96 -1.30
N ARG A 220 10.85 15.39 -0.42
CA ARG A 220 9.40 15.12 -0.58
C ARG A 220 8.84 15.84 -1.80
N GLU A 221 9.18 17.11 -2.00
CA GLU A 221 8.77 17.89 -3.17
C GLU A 221 9.30 17.23 -4.47
N SER A 222 10.56 16.79 -4.48
CA SER A 222 11.12 16.05 -5.62
C SER A 222 10.44 14.69 -5.85
N GLU A 223 10.07 13.96 -4.79
CA GLU A 223 9.32 12.71 -4.92
C GLU A 223 7.91 12.95 -5.49
N GLN A 224 7.26 14.07 -5.14
CA GLN A 224 5.97 14.44 -5.74
C GLN A 224 6.13 14.69 -7.25
N LEU A 225 7.13 15.47 -7.66
CA LEU A 225 7.41 15.71 -9.07
C LEU A 225 7.73 14.42 -9.83
N HIS A 226 8.41 13.46 -9.20
CA HIS A 226 8.62 12.14 -9.79
C HIS A 226 7.31 11.37 -9.98
N GLN A 227 6.37 11.46 -9.04
CA GLN A 227 5.05 10.82 -9.17
C GLN A 227 4.25 11.48 -10.29
N ASP A 228 4.21 12.81 -10.34
CA ASP A 228 3.50 13.56 -11.38
C ASP A 228 4.04 13.20 -12.77
N LEU A 229 5.37 13.13 -12.93
CA LEU A 229 5.99 12.69 -14.18
C LEU A 229 5.69 11.22 -14.50
N ALA A 230 5.66 10.34 -13.49
CA ALA A 230 5.32 8.94 -13.71
C ALA A 230 3.86 8.78 -14.18
N ILE A 231 2.94 9.59 -13.68
CA ILE A 231 1.53 9.61 -14.14
C ILE A 231 1.48 10.00 -15.61
N ILE A 232 2.11 11.11 -15.99
CA ILE A 232 2.19 11.58 -17.38
C ILE A 232 2.81 10.49 -18.29
N ASP A 233 3.93 9.89 -17.85
CA ASP A 233 4.61 8.84 -18.60
C ASP A 233 3.72 7.60 -18.74
N SER A 234 3.00 7.23 -17.68
CA SER A 234 2.09 6.08 -17.66
C SER A 234 0.96 6.22 -18.67
N GLU A 235 0.37 7.41 -18.80
CA GLU A 235 -0.67 7.69 -19.80
C GLU A 235 -0.12 7.57 -21.23
N SER A 236 1.12 8.01 -21.45
CA SER A 236 1.75 7.98 -22.76
C SER A 236 2.16 6.58 -23.24
N VAL A 237 2.34 5.64 -22.30
CA VAL A 237 2.75 4.26 -22.62
C VAL A 237 1.65 3.23 -22.33
N ALA A 238 0.48 3.64 -21.85
CA ALA A 238 -0.60 2.71 -21.53
C ALA A 238 -1.12 2.00 -22.78
N LEU A 239 -1.19 0.67 -22.74
CA LEU A 239 -1.75 -0.16 -23.81
C LEU A 239 -2.55 -1.33 -23.22
N GLY A 240 -3.87 -1.25 -23.33
CA GLY A 240 -4.79 -2.20 -22.68
C GLY A 240 -4.61 -2.16 -21.16
N ASP A 241 -4.36 -3.32 -20.56
CA ASP A 241 -4.16 -3.48 -19.11
C ASP A 241 -2.69 -3.40 -18.69
N GLY A 242 -1.79 -2.97 -19.58
CA GLY A 242 -0.35 -2.94 -19.35
C GLY A 242 0.38 -1.77 -19.99
N LEU A 243 1.71 -1.85 -20.03
CA LEU A 243 2.58 -0.83 -20.61
C LEU A 243 3.12 -1.28 -21.97
N ASP A 244 3.00 -0.45 -23.01
CA ASP A 244 3.64 -0.66 -24.31
C ASP A 244 5.17 -0.61 -24.15
N CYS A 245 5.84 -1.74 -24.41
CA CYS A 245 7.29 -1.88 -24.33
C CYS A 245 8.02 -0.96 -25.31
N SER A 246 7.45 -0.71 -26.49
CA SER A 246 8.07 0.13 -27.52
C SER A 246 8.04 1.60 -27.10
N ALA A 247 6.90 2.09 -26.61
CA ALA A 247 6.76 3.44 -26.08
C ALA A 247 7.62 3.64 -24.82
N LEU A 248 7.62 2.64 -23.92
CA LEU A 248 8.47 2.64 -22.73
C LEU A 248 9.96 2.70 -23.09
N ALA A 249 10.40 2.00 -24.14
CA ALA A 249 11.79 2.04 -24.61
C ALA A 249 12.21 3.41 -25.16
N GLN A 250 11.27 4.26 -25.61
CA GLN A 250 11.56 5.64 -26.05
C GLN A 250 11.79 6.60 -24.89
N LEU A 251 11.32 6.27 -23.68
CA LEU A 251 11.60 7.09 -22.50
C LEU A 251 13.09 7.02 -22.14
N SER A 252 13.62 8.09 -21.55
CA SER A 252 15.00 8.07 -21.06
C SER A 252 15.17 7.00 -19.97
N PRO A 253 16.38 6.46 -19.75
CA PRO A 253 16.60 5.42 -18.74
C PRO A 253 16.12 5.80 -17.33
N ALA A 254 16.21 7.09 -16.96
CA ALA A 254 15.71 7.60 -15.67
C ALA A 254 14.17 7.59 -15.61
N ARG A 255 13.48 7.98 -16.69
CA ARG A 255 12.02 7.96 -16.78
C ARG A 255 11.46 6.54 -16.75
N GLN A 256 12.08 5.61 -17.50
CA GLN A 256 11.75 4.18 -17.41
C GLN A 256 11.86 3.67 -15.97
N ASN A 257 12.98 3.97 -15.30
CA ASN A 257 13.25 3.56 -13.93
C ASN A 257 12.24 4.15 -12.93
N ASN A 258 11.79 5.39 -13.16
CA ASN A 258 10.80 6.06 -12.33
C ASN A 258 9.41 5.44 -12.53
N LEU A 259 8.96 5.32 -13.78
CA LEU A 259 7.67 4.75 -14.14
C LEU A 259 7.53 3.29 -13.67
N LEU A 260 8.53 2.45 -13.87
CA LEU A 260 8.48 1.05 -13.42
C LEU A 260 8.37 0.94 -11.89
N ARG A 261 9.09 1.78 -11.15
CA ARG A 261 8.98 1.84 -9.67
C ARG A 261 7.65 2.41 -9.21
N PHE A 262 7.07 3.35 -9.96
CA PHE A 262 5.75 3.91 -9.69
C PHE A 262 4.66 2.84 -9.91
N TRP A 263 4.66 2.20 -11.08
CA TRP A 263 3.69 1.18 -11.46
C TRP A 263 3.70 -0.03 -10.52
N CYS A 264 4.87 -0.57 -10.19
CA CYS A 264 4.96 -1.68 -9.23
C CYS A 264 4.55 -1.27 -7.80
N ARG A 265 4.72 0.00 -7.42
CA ARG A 265 4.36 0.47 -6.09
C ARG A 265 2.86 0.67 -5.93
N ALA A 266 2.15 1.04 -6.98
CA ALA A 266 0.68 1.04 -6.99
C ALA A 266 0.13 -0.38 -6.70
N ALA A 267 0.94 -1.41 -6.98
CA ALA A 267 0.71 -2.81 -6.66
C ALA A 267 1.38 -3.29 -5.35
N ASP A 268 1.73 -2.37 -4.45
CA ASP A 268 2.43 -2.65 -3.18
C ASP A 268 3.79 -3.39 -3.30
N VAL A 269 4.42 -3.33 -4.47
CA VAL A 269 5.76 -3.90 -4.72
C VAL A 269 6.83 -2.82 -4.76
N VAL A 270 7.87 -3.00 -3.95
CA VAL A 270 9.10 -2.20 -4.02
C VAL A 270 10.16 -2.96 -4.81
N LEU A 271 10.57 -2.41 -5.96
CA LEU A 271 11.60 -3.02 -6.80
C LEU A 271 13.00 -2.83 -6.22
N SER A 272 13.75 -3.92 -6.14
CA SER A 272 15.21 -3.89 -6.01
C SER A 272 15.88 -3.51 -7.34
N GLU A 273 17.14 -3.06 -7.29
CA GLU A 273 17.93 -2.78 -8.51
C GLU A 273 18.06 -4.01 -9.42
N ARG A 274 18.18 -5.21 -8.84
CA ARG A 274 18.23 -6.47 -9.61
C ARG A 274 16.92 -6.73 -10.35
N GLN A 275 15.78 -6.54 -9.68
CA GLN A 275 14.46 -6.71 -10.30
C GLN A 275 14.23 -5.67 -11.39
N LEU A 276 14.59 -4.40 -11.15
CA LEU A 276 14.47 -3.35 -12.14
C LEU A 276 15.30 -3.66 -13.40
N LEU A 277 16.54 -4.12 -13.22
CA LEU A 277 17.39 -4.53 -14.34
C LEU A 277 16.78 -5.71 -15.12
N ALA A 278 16.23 -6.72 -14.42
CA ALA A 278 15.57 -7.86 -15.05
C ALA A 278 14.34 -7.43 -15.88
N ILE A 279 13.54 -6.48 -15.38
CA ILE A 279 12.40 -5.92 -16.13
C ILE A 279 12.88 -5.21 -17.40
N LYS A 280 13.97 -4.43 -17.31
CA LYS A 280 14.53 -3.75 -18.49
C LYS A 280 15.07 -4.72 -19.54
N GLN A 281 15.66 -5.84 -19.11
CA GLN A 281 16.06 -6.91 -20.03
C GLN A 281 14.85 -7.57 -20.70
N LEU A 282 13.73 -7.74 -19.97
CA LEU A 282 12.47 -8.25 -20.51
C LEU A 282 11.87 -7.33 -21.58
N ILE A 283 11.92 -6.00 -21.38
CA ILE A 283 11.44 -5.01 -22.36
C ILE A 283 12.19 -5.15 -23.69
N GLY A 284 13.49 -5.47 -23.67
CA GLY A 284 14.31 -5.66 -24.87
C GLY A 284 14.38 -7.08 -25.43
N ALA A 285 13.72 -8.07 -24.80
CA ALA A 285 13.81 -9.47 -25.21
C ALA A 285 13.09 -9.75 -26.55
N ALA A 286 13.47 -10.81 -27.25
CA ALA A 286 12.72 -11.31 -28.40
C ALA A 286 11.40 -11.98 -27.94
N ASP A 287 10.36 -11.92 -28.77
CA ASP A 287 9.00 -12.41 -28.43
C ASP A 287 8.92 -13.95 -28.27
N ASP A 288 9.92 -14.69 -28.73
CA ASP A 288 10.01 -16.15 -28.60
C ASP A 288 10.36 -16.60 -27.17
N ARG A 289 10.96 -15.70 -26.38
CA ARG A 289 11.21 -15.91 -24.96
C ARG A 289 10.02 -15.36 -24.19
N GLN A 290 9.55 -16.13 -23.20
CA GLN A 290 8.57 -15.67 -22.21
C GLN A 290 9.26 -15.49 -20.84
N PRO A 291 10.21 -14.54 -20.67
CA PRO A 291 10.81 -14.34 -19.37
C PRO A 291 9.75 -13.85 -18.38
N VAL A 292 9.81 -14.39 -17.17
CA VAL A 292 8.97 -13.99 -16.06
C VAL A 292 9.87 -13.32 -15.02
N VAL A 293 9.51 -12.11 -14.61
CA VAL A 293 10.15 -11.47 -13.46
C VAL A 293 9.24 -11.67 -12.26
N GLN A 294 9.71 -12.45 -11.27
CA GLN A 294 8.98 -12.66 -10.03
C GLN A 294 9.13 -11.45 -9.09
N LEU A 295 8.00 -10.96 -8.58
CA LEU A 295 7.85 -9.80 -7.71
C LEU A 295 7.05 -10.18 -6.45
N GLY A 296 7.53 -11.16 -5.69
CA GLY A 296 6.81 -11.69 -4.53
C GLY A 296 5.61 -12.53 -4.97
N HIS A 297 4.40 -12.09 -4.64
CA HIS A 297 3.14 -12.73 -5.05
C HIS A 297 2.66 -12.28 -6.45
N LEU A 298 3.38 -11.34 -7.06
CA LEU A 298 3.12 -10.85 -8.41
C LEU A 298 4.20 -11.32 -9.39
N GLN A 299 3.84 -11.31 -10.66
CA GLN A 299 4.71 -11.60 -11.79
C GLN A 299 4.56 -10.54 -12.85
N LEU A 300 5.68 -10.19 -13.46
CA LEU A 300 5.73 -9.26 -14.57
C LEU A 300 6.17 -10.03 -15.82
N ARG A 301 5.34 -9.98 -16.85
CA ARG A 301 5.47 -10.75 -18.09
C ARG A 301 5.28 -9.85 -19.31
N ARG A 302 5.88 -10.21 -20.43
CA ARG A 302 5.69 -9.53 -21.72
C ARG A 302 4.85 -10.41 -22.65
N TYR A 303 3.86 -9.83 -23.31
CA TYR A 303 3.06 -10.48 -24.34
C TYR A 303 2.70 -9.50 -25.45
N GLN A 304 3.01 -9.84 -26.71
CA GLN A 304 2.69 -9.01 -27.89
C GLN A 304 3.13 -7.53 -27.73
N GLY A 305 4.35 -7.32 -27.20
CA GLY A 305 4.87 -5.96 -26.96
C GLY A 305 4.28 -5.24 -25.75
N VAL A 306 3.39 -5.86 -24.97
CA VAL A 306 2.81 -5.28 -23.75
C VAL A 306 3.42 -5.91 -22.51
N LEU A 307 3.84 -5.07 -21.56
CA LEU A 307 4.28 -5.46 -20.23
C LEU A 307 3.07 -5.54 -19.29
N LEU A 308 2.84 -6.70 -18.69
CA LEU A 308 1.69 -7.01 -17.84
C LEU A 308 2.15 -7.38 -16.44
N LEU A 309 1.48 -6.82 -15.42
CA LEU A 309 1.68 -7.13 -14.01
C LEU A 309 0.48 -7.90 -13.48
N GLN A 310 0.70 -9.12 -13.01
CA GLN A 310 -0.36 -10.06 -12.63
C GLN A 310 -0.02 -10.83 -11.36
N THR A 311 -1.03 -11.44 -10.74
CA THR A 311 -0.84 -12.37 -9.62
C THR A 311 -0.19 -13.67 -10.08
N ASP A 312 0.55 -14.33 -9.18
CA ASP A 312 1.14 -15.64 -9.46
C ASP A 312 0.06 -16.72 -9.73
N ASP A 313 0.41 -17.73 -10.53
CA ASP A 313 -0.43 -18.81 -11.03
C ASP A 313 -0.80 -19.86 -9.94
N THR A 314 -0.78 -19.49 -8.67
CA THR A 314 -0.86 -20.44 -7.54
C THR A 314 -2.29 -20.91 -7.22
N GLU A 315 -3.32 -20.09 -7.47
CA GLU A 315 -4.74 -20.45 -7.31
C GLU A 315 -5.48 -20.38 -8.66
N LEU A 316 -5.25 -21.37 -9.52
CA LEU A 316 -5.87 -21.42 -10.85
C LEU A 316 -7.25 -22.10 -10.84
N GLU A 317 -7.57 -22.91 -9.83
CA GLU A 317 -8.81 -23.70 -9.79
C GLU A 317 -9.77 -23.16 -8.74
N TRP A 318 -10.99 -22.80 -9.16
CA TRP A 318 -11.98 -22.14 -8.30
C TRP A 318 -13.35 -22.84 -8.27
N GLY A 319 -13.42 -24.04 -8.86
CA GLY A 319 -14.59 -24.90 -8.89
C GLY A 319 -15.74 -24.39 -9.77
N ASP A 320 -16.84 -25.14 -9.81
CA ASP A 320 -18.03 -24.72 -10.55
C ASP A 320 -18.82 -23.68 -9.73
N ARG A 321 -19.26 -22.60 -10.38
CA ARG A 321 -20.01 -21.50 -9.73
C ARG A 321 -21.21 -21.07 -10.57
N PRO A 322 -22.35 -20.69 -9.97
CA PRO A 322 -23.46 -20.14 -10.74
C PRO A 322 -23.07 -18.79 -11.38
N LEU A 323 -23.54 -18.54 -12.60
CA LEU A 323 -23.39 -17.23 -13.23
C LEU A 323 -24.34 -16.23 -12.60
N ILE A 324 -23.79 -15.23 -11.90
CA ILE A 324 -24.51 -14.12 -11.27
C ILE A 324 -24.04 -12.78 -11.84
N ALA A 325 -24.72 -11.68 -11.48
CA ALA A 325 -24.50 -10.37 -12.09
C ALA A 325 -23.06 -9.83 -11.98
N SER A 326 -22.37 -10.12 -10.87
CA SER A 326 -20.96 -9.79 -10.67
C SER A 326 -20.34 -10.90 -9.83
N LEU A 327 -19.22 -11.45 -10.29
CA LEU A 327 -18.49 -12.50 -9.58
C LEU A 327 -17.01 -12.18 -9.50
N GLU A 328 -16.50 -12.12 -8.28
CA GLU A 328 -15.05 -12.09 -8.02
C GLU A 328 -14.50 -13.52 -8.04
N LEU A 329 -13.51 -13.74 -8.89
CA LEU A 329 -12.73 -14.97 -8.97
C LEU A 329 -11.26 -14.64 -8.64
N PRO A 330 -10.44 -15.63 -8.22
CA PRO A 330 -9.06 -15.36 -7.81
C PRO A 330 -8.22 -14.60 -8.85
N GLN A 331 -8.55 -14.77 -10.14
CA GLN A 331 -7.79 -14.27 -11.29
C GLN A 331 -8.48 -13.12 -12.02
N GLY A 332 -9.57 -12.58 -11.46
CA GLY A 332 -10.24 -11.41 -12.02
C GLY A 332 -11.72 -11.33 -11.68
N ARG A 333 -12.37 -10.33 -12.27
CA ARG A 333 -13.79 -10.05 -12.09
C ARG A 333 -14.57 -10.36 -13.34
N LEU A 334 -15.68 -11.08 -13.19
CA LEU A 334 -16.69 -11.22 -14.23
C LEU A 334 -17.81 -10.22 -13.97
N VAL A 335 -18.08 -9.37 -14.97
CA VAL A 335 -19.17 -8.40 -14.95
C VAL A 335 -20.20 -8.79 -16.01
N VAL A 336 -21.46 -8.89 -15.58
CA VAL A 336 -22.60 -9.11 -16.47
C VAL A 336 -23.38 -7.81 -16.59
N SER A 337 -23.63 -7.39 -17.83
CA SER A 337 -24.45 -6.22 -18.13
C SER A 337 -25.49 -6.54 -19.20
N GLU A 338 -26.43 -5.64 -19.42
CA GLU A 338 -27.28 -5.73 -20.62
C GLU A 338 -26.42 -5.59 -21.88
N SER A 339 -26.76 -6.37 -22.90
CA SER A 339 -26.07 -6.33 -24.19
C SER A 339 -26.71 -5.31 -25.12
N ALA A 340 -25.92 -4.36 -25.62
CA ALA A 340 -26.33 -3.46 -26.70
C ALA A 340 -26.46 -4.18 -28.07
N VAL A 341 -25.98 -5.42 -28.17
CA VAL A 341 -26.00 -6.25 -29.38
C VAL A 341 -26.83 -7.51 -29.13
N ARG A 342 -26.37 -8.68 -29.58
CA ARG A 342 -26.98 -9.97 -29.21
C ARG A 342 -26.12 -10.61 -28.11
N GLY A 343 -26.59 -10.54 -26.87
CA GLY A 343 -25.95 -11.16 -25.73
C GLY A 343 -26.41 -12.60 -25.50
N LEU A 344 -25.95 -13.20 -24.40
CA LEU A 344 -26.44 -14.48 -23.91
C LEU A 344 -27.93 -14.37 -23.55
N LYS A 345 -28.77 -15.30 -24.02
CA LYS A 345 -30.25 -15.21 -23.89
C LYS A 345 -30.78 -15.35 -22.46
N SER A 346 -30.05 -16.06 -21.59
CA SER A 346 -30.45 -16.33 -20.20
C SER A 346 -29.22 -16.58 -19.33
N LEU A 347 -29.27 -16.12 -18.08
CA LEU A 347 -28.30 -16.50 -17.04
C LEU A 347 -28.74 -17.76 -16.28
N ALA A 348 -30.03 -18.10 -16.33
CA ALA A 348 -30.58 -19.20 -15.55
C ALA A 348 -30.00 -20.54 -16.01
N GLY A 349 -29.53 -21.34 -15.05
CA GLY A 349 -28.90 -22.64 -15.31
C GLY A 349 -27.48 -22.58 -15.86
N VAL A 350 -26.92 -21.37 -16.06
CA VAL A 350 -25.55 -21.19 -16.51
C VAL A 350 -24.61 -21.27 -15.32
N THR A 351 -23.59 -22.12 -15.45
CA THR A 351 -22.50 -22.24 -14.49
C THR A 351 -21.19 -21.81 -15.14
N LEU A 352 -20.25 -21.41 -14.31
CA LEU A 352 -18.90 -21.03 -14.67
C LEU A 352 -17.98 -22.15 -14.20
N ARG A 353 -17.05 -22.52 -15.06
CA ARG A 353 -15.94 -23.42 -14.70
C ARG A 353 -14.63 -22.95 -15.31
N ASN A 354 -13.54 -23.50 -14.80
CA ASN A 354 -12.24 -23.40 -15.45
C ASN A 354 -12.27 -24.01 -16.86
N ARG A 355 -11.44 -23.45 -17.75
CA ARG A 355 -11.14 -24.05 -19.06
C ARG A 355 -10.48 -25.42 -18.88
N ARG A 356 -10.90 -26.39 -19.70
CA ARG A 356 -10.29 -27.72 -19.81
C ARG A 356 -9.57 -27.86 -21.16
N ASP A 357 -8.52 -28.67 -21.21
CA ASP A 357 -7.87 -28.98 -22.48
C ASP A 357 -8.77 -29.85 -23.35
N GLY A 358 -8.78 -29.56 -24.65
CA GLY A 358 -9.72 -30.17 -25.59
C GLY A 358 -11.08 -29.47 -25.68
N ASP A 359 -11.39 -28.49 -24.83
CA ASP A 359 -12.65 -27.73 -24.91
C ASP A 359 -12.88 -27.15 -26.31
N ARG A 360 -14.10 -27.33 -26.82
CA ARG A 360 -14.56 -26.79 -28.11
C ARG A 360 -15.96 -26.21 -27.98
N CYS A 361 -16.22 -25.14 -28.72
CA CYS A 361 -17.55 -24.56 -28.83
C CYS A 361 -17.84 -24.15 -30.28
N ARG A 362 -19.07 -23.72 -30.56
CA ARG A 362 -19.49 -23.16 -31.86
C ARG A 362 -19.81 -21.66 -31.68
N PRO A 363 -18.84 -20.76 -31.84
CA PRO A 363 -19.08 -19.33 -31.74
C PRO A 363 -20.04 -18.86 -32.83
N LEU A 364 -20.98 -18.00 -32.45
CA LEU A 364 -21.92 -17.39 -33.39
C LEU A 364 -21.19 -16.72 -34.56
N GLY A 365 -21.65 -16.97 -35.79
CA GLY A 365 -21.16 -16.29 -37.00
C GLY A 365 -19.82 -16.80 -37.52
N ARG A 366 -19.19 -17.76 -36.84
CA ARG A 366 -17.92 -18.35 -37.28
C ARG A 366 -18.07 -19.47 -38.31
N GLY A 367 -19.25 -20.10 -38.37
CA GLY A 367 -19.56 -21.16 -39.34
C GLY A 367 -18.98 -22.54 -38.97
N GLY A 368 -18.74 -22.83 -37.67
CA GLY A 368 -18.29 -24.15 -37.25
C GLY A 368 -17.72 -24.25 -35.82
N SER A 369 -17.35 -25.48 -35.42
CA SER A 369 -16.75 -25.76 -34.11
C SER A 369 -15.26 -25.36 -34.06
N CYS A 370 -14.89 -24.60 -33.05
CA CYS A 370 -13.53 -24.14 -32.80
C CYS A 370 -13.04 -24.61 -31.43
N SER A 371 -11.74 -24.87 -31.29
CA SER A 371 -11.15 -25.12 -29.97
C SER A 371 -10.99 -23.81 -29.21
N LEU A 372 -11.18 -23.85 -27.89
CA LEU A 372 -10.99 -22.68 -27.04
C LEU A 372 -9.55 -22.15 -27.13
N LYS A 373 -8.55 -23.03 -27.27
CA LYS A 373 -7.14 -22.64 -27.51
C LYS A 373 -7.00 -21.70 -28.70
N LYS A 374 -7.67 -22.00 -29.82
CA LYS A 374 -7.62 -21.16 -31.03
C LYS A 374 -8.37 -19.84 -30.84
N LEU A 375 -9.52 -19.86 -30.16
CA LEU A 375 -10.25 -18.64 -29.80
C LEU A 375 -9.40 -17.70 -28.95
N PHE A 376 -8.74 -18.21 -27.90
CA PHE A 376 -7.85 -17.40 -27.08
C PHE A 376 -6.67 -16.81 -27.84
N GLN A 377 -6.09 -17.56 -28.79
CA GLN A 377 -4.99 -17.06 -29.63
C GLN A 377 -5.46 -15.91 -30.53
N GLU A 378 -6.60 -16.07 -31.18
CA GLU A 378 -7.19 -15.05 -32.07
C GLU A 378 -7.66 -13.81 -31.29
N SER A 379 -8.11 -13.98 -30.05
CA SER A 379 -8.46 -12.88 -29.14
C SER A 379 -7.27 -12.27 -28.41
N GLY A 380 -6.03 -12.68 -28.71
CA GLY A 380 -4.83 -12.10 -28.10
C GLY A 380 -4.67 -12.37 -26.60
N ILE A 381 -5.27 -13.44 -26.07
CA ILE A 381 -5.17 -13.76 -24.64
C ILE A 381 -3.84 -14.49 -24.35
N PRO A 382 -3.00 -14.02 -23.41
CA PRO A 382 -1.73 -14.65 -23.05
C PRO A 382 -1.90 -16.07 -22.52
N ALA A 383 -0.94 -16.97 -22.82
CA ALA A 383 -1.07 -18.40 -22.52
C ALA A 383 -1.36 -18.72 -21.04
N TRP A 384 -0.75 -17.98 -20.11
CA TRP A 384 -0.91 -18.15 -18.67
C TRP A 384 -2.31 -17.77 -18.16
N GLN A 385 -2.93 -16.72 -18.72
CA GLN A 385 -4.30 -16.32 -18.37
C GLN A 385 -5.37 -17.32 -18.85
N ARG A 386 -5.08 -18.12 -19.89
CA ARG A 386 -6.08 -19.00 -20.51
C ARG A 386 -6.54 -20.14 -19.59
N ARG A 387 -5.75 -20.53 -18.59
CA ARG A 387 -6.07 -21.66 -17.69
C ARG A 387 -7.11 -21.28 -16.64
N SER A 388 -7.06 -20.04 -16.16
CA SER A 388 -8.01 -19.50 -15.18
C SER A 388 -9.23 -18.83 -15.82
N TRP A 389 -9.23 -18.62 -17.14
CA TRP A 389 -10.32 -17.93 -17.83
C TRP A 389 -11.66 -18.64 -17.61
N PRO A 390 -12.72 -17.91 -17.20
CA PRO A 390 -14.02 -18.50 -16.95
C PRO A 390 -14.69 -18.97 -18.24
N VAL A 391 -15.28 -20.16 -18.21
CA VAL A 391 -16.07 -20.71 -19.32
C VAL A 391 -17.51 -20.88 -18.84
N CYS A 392 -18.46 -20.32 -19.57
CA CYS A 392 -19.89 -20.46 -19.25
C CYS A 392 -20.43 -21.75 -19.87
N VAL A 393 -21.07 -22.58 -19.05
CA VAL A 393 -21.65 -23.86 -19.45
C VAL A 393 -23.06 -24.06 -18.93
N VAL A 394 -23.86 -24.85 -19.66
CA VAL A 394 -25.13 -25.42 -19.19
C VAL A 394 -25.00 -26.93 -19.31
N GLY A 395 -24.94 -27.62 -18.17
CA GLY A 395 -24.43 -29.00 -18.13
C GLY A 395 -23.00 -29.04 -18.65
N ASP A 396 -22.75 -29.85 -19.68
CA ASP A 396 -21.44 -29.95 -20.35
C ASP A 396 -21.31 -29.05 -21.60
N GLU A 397 -22.39 -28.41 -22.05
CA GLU A 397 -22.37 -27.57 -23.25
C GLU A 397 -21.79 -26.19 -22.94
N ILE A 398 -20.77 -25.77 -23.70
CA ILE A 398 -20.22 -24.41 -23.62
C ILE A 398 -21.15 -23.43 -24.33
N VAL A 399 -21.67 -22.45 -23.59
CA VAL A 399 -22.68 -21.49 -24.07
C VAL A 399 -22.08 -20.12 -24.36
N ALA A 400 -21.00 -19.74 -23.67
CA ALA A 400 -20.29 -18.49 -23.89
C ALA A 400 -18.86 -18.55 -23.34
N LEU A 401 -18.02 -17.69 -23.90
CA LEU A 401 -16.69 -17.38 -23.39
C LEU A 401 -16.65 -15.87 -23.13
N PRO A 402 -16.70 -15.43 -21.86
CA PRO A 402 -16.71 -14.02 -21.48
C PRO A 402 -15.62 -13.20 -22.16
N GLY A 403 -15.99 -12.03 -22.68
CA GLY A 403 -15.12 -11.13 -23.45
C GLY A 403 -14.75 -11.60 -24.85
N ILE A 404 -15.11 -12.83 -25.26
CA ILE A 404 -14.67 -13.43 -26.53
C ILE A 404 -15.85 -13.75 -27.44
N CYS A 405 -16.81 -14.57 -26.99
CA CYS A 405 -17.96 -14.96 -27.82
C CYS A 405 -19.15 -15.50 -27.06
N VAL A 406 -20.32 -15.46 -27.69
CA VAL A 406 -21.51 -16.27 -27.34
C VAL A 406 -21.65 -17.39 -28.39
N CYS A 407 -22.07 -18.58 -27.96
CA CYS A 407 -22.24 -19.73 -28.85
C CYS A 407 -23.56 -19.69 -29.62
N GLU A 408 -23.60 -20.39 -30.76
CA GLU A 408 -24.81 -20.63 -31.54
C GLU A 408 -25.92 -21.19 -30.64
N ASN A 409 -27.19 -20.86 -30.93
CA ASN A 409 -28.38 -21.22 -30.15
C ASN A 409 -28.48 -20.63 -28.73
N TRP A 410 -27.45 -19.92 -28.24
CA TRP A 410 -27.44 -19.28 -26.91
C TRP A 410 -27.52 -17.74 -26.96
N GLN A 411 -27.55 -17.16 -28.15
CA GLN A 411 -27.78 -15.72 -28.36
C GLN A 411 -29.24 -15.33 -28.12
N SER A 412 -29.48 -14.08 -27.73
CA SER A 412 -30.82 -13.49 -27.77
C SER A 412 -31.33 -13.30 -29.20
N GLU A 413 -32.63 -13.48 -29.41
CA GLU A 413 -33.30 -13.34 -30.72
C GLU A 413 -33.38 -11.87 -31.17
N LYS A 414 -33.64 -10.95 -30.23
CA LYS A 414 -33.76 -9.52 -30.50
C LYS A 414 -32.39 -8.83 -30.42
N LYS A 415 -32.08 -7.97 -31.39
CA LYS A 415 -30.92 -7.06 -31.26
C LYS A 415 -31.16 -6.10 -30.09
N GLY A 416 -30.12 -5.80 -29.32
CA GLY A 416 -30.19 -4.96 -28.12
C GLY A 416 -30.79 -5.70 -26.92
N SER A 417 -30.60 -7.02 -26.83
CA SER A 417 -31.12 -7.81 -25.71
C SER A 417 -30.22 -8.98 -25.36
N GLY A 418 -30.44 -9.53 -24.16
CA GLY A 418 -29.58 -10.54 -23.55
C GLY A 418 -28.44 -9.92 -22.74
N PHE A 419 -27.53 -10.78 -22.28
CA PHE A 419 -26.49 -10.42 -21.33
C PHE A 419 -25.11 -10.36 -22.00
N ALA A 420 -24.40 -9.25 -21.84
CA ALA A 420 -23.00 -9.12 -22.19
C ALA A 420 -22.14 -9.60 -21.00
N LEU A 421 -21.18 -10.47 -21.29
CA LEU A 421 -20.28 -11.03 -20.30
C LEU A 421 -18.89 -10.44 -20.53
N LYS A 422 -18.40 -9.64 -19.58
CA LYS A 422 -17.07 -9.04 -19.63
C LYS A 422 -16.20 -9.66 -18.54
N TRP A 423 -15.11 -10.29 -18.95
CA TRP A 423 -14.05 -10.73 -18.04
C TRP A 423 -12.97 -9.66 -17.95
N GLN A 424 -12.62 -9.29 -16.73
CA GLN A 424 -11.54 -8.36 -16.40
C GLN A 424 -10.52 -9.15 -15.60
N PRO A 425 -9.44 -9.66 -16.22
CA PRO A 425 -8.37 -10.34 -15.50
C PRO A 425 -7.83 -9.43 -14.39
N THR A 426 -7.30 -10.03 -13.32
CA THR A 426 -6.48 -9.31 -12.34
C THR A 426 -5.20 -8.88 -13.04
N ALA A 427 -5.27 -7.74 -13.70
CA ALA A 427 -4.14 -6.96 -14.15
C ALA A 427 -4.20 -5.69 -13.32
N LEU A 428 -3.11 -5.41 -12.61
CA LEU A 428 -2.97 -4.14 -11.90
C LEU A 428 -2.74 -3.10 -13.00
N SER A 429 -3.86 -2.55 -13.48
CA SER A 429 -3.89 -1.70 -14.65
C SER A 429 -3.02 -0.48 -14.44
N VAL A 430 -2.55 0.12 -15.54
CA VAL A 430 -1.76 1.36 -15.51
C VAL A 430 -2.51 2.50 -14.83
N LYS A 431 -3.85 2.48 -14.92
CA LYS A 431 -4.70 3.30 -14.09
C LYS A 431 -4.67 2.68 -12.71
N GLY A 432 -3.84 3.23 -11.82
CA GLY A 432 -4.07 3.06 -10.40
C GLY A 432 -5.55 3.33 -10.17
N ASP A 433 -6.28 2.34 -9.64
CA ASP A 433 -7.64 2.58 -9.20
C ASP A 433 -7.59 3.81 -8.29
N SER A 434 -8.02 4.94 -8.85
CA SER A 434 -8.10 6.22 -8.17
C SER A 434 -9.27 6.23 -7.16
N ASP A 435 -9.74 5.06 -6.75
CA ASP A 435 -10.71 4.85 -5.70
C ASP A 435 -10.05 4.63 -4.32
N THR A 436 -8.73 4.80 -4.22
CA THR A 436 -8.06 5.08 -2.94
C THR A 436 -7.86 6.58 -2.77
N LEU A 437 -8.92 7.24 -2.27
CA LEU A 437 -8.87 8.50 -1.53
C LEU A 437 -8.30 8.26 -0.12
#